data_AF-A0A1I4E993-F1
#
_entry.id   AF-A0A1I4E993-F1
#
_cell.length_a   1.000
_cell.length_b   1.000
_cell.length_c   1.000
_cell.angle_alpha   90.00
_cell.angle_beta   90.00
_cell.angle_gamma   90.00
#
_symmetry.space_group_name_H-M   'P 1'
#
loop_
_entity.id
_entity.type
_entity.pdbx_description
1 polymer ?
#
loop_
_entity_poly.entity_id
_entity_poly.type
_entity_poly.pdbx_seq_one_letter_code
_entity_poly.pdbx_strand_id
1 'polypeptide(L)' 'MATLRIEATRDSATGLFYLLVFMPAESTEPFVTTAPRYMSAAAAEQDMIATITATANRPR' A
#
# COMPACT_ATOMS: atom_id res chain seq x y z
N MET A 1 -13.84 4.21 13.92
CA MET A 1 -12.70 3.30 13.70
C MET A 1 -12.41 3.28 12.21
N ALA A 2 -11.13 3.31 11.82
CA ALA A 2 -10.77 3.24 10.41
C ALA A 2 -10.95 1.80 9.90
N THR A 3 -11.52 1.63 8.70
CA THR A 3 -11.72 0.29 8.12
C THR A 3 -10.42 -0.28 7.54
N LEU A 4 -9.52 0.59 7.11
CA LEU A 4 -8.33 0.26 6.33
C LEU A 4 -7.12 1.02 6.88
N ARG A 5 -5.97 0.36 6.99
CA ARG A 5 -4.66 0.99 7.23
C ARG A 5 -3.72 0.54 6.12
N ILE A 6 -2.96 1.49 5.55
CA ILE A 6 -1.97 1.23 4.51
C ILE A 6 -0.64 1.78 5.02
N GLU A 7 0.42 0.99 4.92
CA GLU A 7 1.75 1.38 5.39
C GLU A 7 2.80 1.12 4.32
N ALA A 8 3.61 2.14 4.04
CA ALA A 8 4.81 1.98 3.23
C ALA A 8 5.97 1.48 4.09
N THR A 9 6.51 0.31 3.76
CA THR A 9 7.61 -0.32 4.50
C THR A 9 8.81 -0.50 3.58
N ARG A 10 10.01 -0.31 4.13
CA ARG A 10 11.26 -0.54 3.41
C ARG A 10 11.69 -1.99 3.53
N ASP A 11 11.91 -2.64 2.40
CA ASP A 11 12.51 -3.96 2.35
C ASP A 11 14.01 -3.86 2.63
N SER A 12 14.49 -4.65 3.60
CA SER A 12 15.89 -4.66 4.00
C SER A 12 16.79 -5.38 2.98
N ALA A 13 16.24 -6.28 2.17
CA ALA A 13 17.00 -7.02 1.17
C ALA A 13 17.30 -6.17 -0.08
N THR A 14 16.28 -5.48 -0.60
CA THR A 14 16.43 -4.68 -1.84
C THR A 14 16.65 -3.19 -1.57
N GLY A 15 16.33 -2.70 -0.38
CA GLY A 15 16.35 -1.28 -0.03
C GLY A 15 15.19 -0.48 -0.61
N LEU A 16 14.30 -1.12 -1.39
CA LEU A 16 13.11 -0.54 -2.00
C LEU A 16 11.93 -0.57 -1.03
N PHE A 17 10.91 0.24 -1.32
CA PHE A 17 9.67 0.30 -0.55
C PHE A 17 8.57 -0.55 -1.21
N TYR A 18 7.70 -1.08 -0.37
CA TYR A 18 6.46 -1.80 -0.71
C TYR A 18 5.33 -1.37 0.23
N LEU A 19 4.12 -1.82 -0.05
CA LEU A 19 2.92 -1.49 0.71
C LEU A 19 2.38 -2.71 1.45
N LEU A 20 2.04 -2.48 2.71
CA LEU A 20 1.25 -3.37 3.55
C LEU A 20 -0.15 -2.80 3.70
N VAL A 21 -1.16 -3.63 3.46
CA VAL A 21 -2.58 -3.24 3.57
C VAL A 21 -3.22 -4.08 4.65
N PHE A 22 -3.77 -3.43 5.68
CA PHE A 22 -4.43 -4.07 6.81
C PHE A 22 -5.94 -3.84 6.74
N MET A 23 -6.70 -4.93 6.82
CA MET A 23 -8.16 -4.91 6.89
C MET A 23 -8.62 -6.00 7.86
N PRO A 24 -9.23 -5.65 9.01
CA PRO A 24 -9.48 -4.28 9.50
C PRO A 24 -8.17 -3.51 9.79
N ALA A 25 -8.25 -2.19 9.91
CA ALA A 25 -7.07 -1.32 10.12
C ALA A 25 -6.21 -1.74 11.32
N GLU A 26 -6.86 -2.27 12.36
CA GLU A 26 -6.24 -2.67 13.63
C GLU A 26 -5.58 -4.07 13.55
N SER A 27 -5.70 -4.76 12.41
CA SER A 27 -5.09 -6.08 12.22
C SER A 27 -3.58 -6.00 12.38
N THR A 28 -3.00 -6.99 13.06
CA THR A 28 -1.55 -7.17 13.18
C THR A 28 -0.96 -7.78 11.92
N GLU A 29 -1.74 -8.56 11.18
CA GLU A 29 -1.30 -9.20 9.95
C GLU A 29 -1.84 -8.43 8.72
N PRO A 30 -1.00 -8.21 7.70
CA PRO A 30 -1.43 -7.57 6.48
C PRO A 30 -2.37 -8.50 5.70
N PHE A 31 -3.48 -7.94 5.22
CA PHE A 31 -4.38 -8.60 4.28
C PHE A 31 -3.72 -8.74 2.89
N VAL A 32 -2.98 -7.72 2.46
CA VAL A 32 -2.23 -7.72 1.20
C VAL A 32 -0.85 -7.12 1.42
N THR A 33 0.16 -7.74 0.79
CA THR A 33 1.53 -7.24 0.71
C THR A 33 1.91 -7.10 -0.76
N THR A 34 2.39 -5.93 -1.16
CA THR A 34 2.87 -5.71 -2.54
C THR A 34 4.36 -6.05 -2.67
N ALA A 35 4.83 -6.19 -3.92
CA ALA A 35 6.25 -6.41 -4.18
C ALA A 35 7.07 -5.11 -4.00
N PRO A 36 8.32 -5.20 -3.50
CA PRO A 36 9.22 -4.06 -3.35
C PRO A 36 9.64 -3.51 -4.72
N ARG A 37 9.25 -2.26 -5.00
CA ARG A 37 9.50 -1.63 -6.30
C ARG A 37 9.69 -0.11 -6.25
N TYR A 38 9.39 0.54 -5.13
CA TYR A 38 9.41 2.00 -5.04
C TYR A 38 10.71 2.50 -4.41
N MET A 39 11.20 3.65 -4.89
CA MET A 39 12.42 4.27 -4.34
C MET A 39 12.21 5.01 -3.02
N SER A 40 10.96 5.34 -2.67
CA SER A 40 10.60 6.04 -1.44
C SER A 40 9.20 5.66 -0.96
N ALA A 41 8.93 5.89 0.33
CA ALA A 41 7.59 5.71 0.91
C ALA A 41 6.54 6.59 0.20
N ALA A 42 6.86 7.86 -0.04
CA ALA A 42 5.97 8.80 -0.72
C ALA A 42 5.60 8.33 -2.14
N ALA A 43 6.54 7.75 -2.88
CA ALA A 43 6.26 7.21 -4.21
C ALA A 43 5.29 6.01 -4.14
N ALA A 44 5.46 5.13 -3.14
CA ALA A 44 4.56 4.00 -2.92
C ALA A 44 3.13 4.46 -2.58
N GLU A 45 3.01 5.45 -1.69
CA GLU A 45 1.71 6.02 -1.29
C GLU A 45 0.99 6.73 -2.44
N GLN A 46 1.73 7.53 -3.23
CA GLN A 46 1.15 8.22 -4.40
C GLN A 46 0.64 7.24 -5.46
N ASP A 47 1.40 6.18 -5.75
CA ASP A 47 0.97 5.14 -6.70
C ASP A 47 -0.27 4.39 -6.18
N MET A 48 -0.36 4.15 -4.87
CA MET A 48 -1.55 3.54 -4.26
C MET A 48 -2.79 4.40 -4.43
N ILE A 49 -2.69 5.70 -4.13
CA ILE A 49 -3.79 6.65 -4.31
C ILE A 49 -4.21 6.66 -5.78
N ALA A 50 -3.26 6.78 -6.71
CA ALA A 50 -3.55 6.77 -8.14
C ALA A 50 -4.26 5.47 -8.57
N THR A 51 -3.79 4.31 -8.08
CA THR A 51 -4.38 3.00 -8.39
C THR A 51 -5.81 2.87 -7.87
N ILE A 52 -6.06 3.24 -6.62
CA ILE A 52 -7.40 3.21 -6.02
C ILE A 52 -8.32 4.17 -6.78
N THR A 53 -7.89 5.41 -7.03
CA THR A 53 -8.68 6.41 -7.74
C THR A 53 -9.01 5.97 -9.16
N ALA A 54 -8.04 5.41 -9.89
CA ALA A 54 -8.26 4.90 -11.24
C ALA A 54 -9.25 3.73 -11.26
N THR A 55 -9.16 2.84 -10.27
CA THR A 55 -10.06 1.68 -10.16
C THR A 55 -11.48 2.11 -9.77
N ALA A 56 -11.61 3.03 -8.82
CA ALA A 56 -12.90 3.53 -8.35
C ALA A 56 -13.67 4.30 -9.43
N ASN A 57 -12.95 5.01 -10.31
CA ASN A 57 -13.55 5.82 -11.38
C ASN A 57 -13.66 5.08 -12.72
N ARG A 58 -13.39 3.78 -12.77
CA ARG A 58 -13.51 3.00 -14.01
C ARG A 58 -15.00 2.83 -14.36
N PRO A 59 -15.45 3.28 -15.55
CA PRO A 59 -16.81 3.02 -15.98
C PRO A 59 -17.04 1.51 -16.08
N ARG A 60 -18.15 1.05 -15.52
CA ARG A 60 -18.55 -0.37 -15.51
C ARG A 60 -19.12 -0.80 -16.86
#